data_AF-A0A1H2X835-F1
#
_entry.id   AF-A0A1H2X835-F1
#
_cell.length_a   1.000
_cell.length_b   1.000
_cell.length_c   1.000
_cell.angle_alpha   90.00
_cell.angle_beta   90.00
_cell.angle_gamma   90.00
#
_symmetry.space_group_name_H-M   'P 1'
#
loop_
_entity.id
_entity.type
_entity.pdbx_description
1 polymer ?
#
loop_
_entity_poly.entity_id
_entity_poly.type
_entity_poly.pdbx_seq_one_letter_code
_entity_poly.pdbx_strand_id
1 'polypeptide(L)'
;MKEHKVVEDYPRWTAPVPSQWVDPWRGTRDPSPPPETRKPLLWITRDGHDLLLINETGETLTRVQARSDGFQTLDDEVMSITEAGHGYDYRDVAPGNAVKVDEYDDYYDLDFVLGLTLRVTSARLGCLEIFPPPAKGGVHGAVLLWDTGESGKRISVDPCEAFDED
;
A
#
# COMPACT_ATOMS: atom_id res chain seq x y z
N MET A 1 7.94 -10.18 -17.89
CA MET A 1 8.55 -8.99 -17.25
C MET A 1 7.40 -8.08 -16.89
N LYS A 2 7.22 -7.71 -15.61
CA LYS A 2 6.11 -6.84 -15.21
C LYS A 2 6.30 -5.45 -15.83
N GLU A 3 5.21 -4.86 -16.32
CA GLU A 3 5.25 -3.52 -16.90
C GLU A 3 5.46 -2.50 -15.78
N HIS A 4 6.58 -1.79 -15.82
CA HIS A 4 6.88 -0.75 -14.84
C HIS A 4 6.20 0.55 -15.25
N LYS A 5 5.63 1.25 -14.27
CA LYS A 5 4.94 2.54 -14.48
C LYS A 5 5.36 3.52 -13.41
N VAL A 6 5.72 4.72 -13.86
CA VAL A 6 6.01 5.89 -13.01
C VAL A 6 5.06 6.99 -13.43
N VAL A 7 4.41 7.62 -12.45
CA VAL A 7 3.56 8.78 -12.65
C VAL A 7 4.20 9.95 -11.91
N GLU A 8 4.58 10.99 -12.65
CA GLU A 8 5.15 12.21 -12.09
C GLU A 8 4.04 13.10 -11.51
N ASP A 9 4.35 13.82 -10.43
CA ASP A 9 3.45 14.79 -9.80
C ASP A 9 2.05 14.24 -9.51
N TYR A 10 1.99 13.08 -8.85
CA TYR A 10 0.73 12.42 -8.52
C TYR A 10 -0.15 13.31 -7.62
N PRO A 11 -1.48 13.33 -7.80
CA PRO A 11 -2.37 14.14 -6.98
C PRO A 11 -2.19 13.89 -5.49
N ARG A 12 -2.16 14.98 -4.72
CA ARG A 12 -2.01 14.92 -3.26
C ARG A 12 -3.12 14.13 -2.61
N TRP A 13 -2.77 13.43 -1.53
CA TRP A 13 -3.76 12.73 -0.73
C TRP A 13 -4.83 13.68 -0.20
N THR A 14 -6.09 13.27 -0.34
CA THR A 14 -7.25 13.97 0.21
C THR A 14 -7.86 13.10 1.28
N ALA A 15 -8.02 13.66 2.49
CA ALA A 15 -8.65 12.95 3.58
C ALA A 15 -10.06 12.50 3.19
N PRO A 16 -10.44 11.23 3.44
CA PRO A 16 -11.79 10.79 3.19
C PRO A 16 -12.74 11.64 4.03
N VAL A 17 -13.75 12.22 3.37
CA VAL A 17 -14.77 13.02 4.04
C VAL A 17 -15.51 12.10 5.01
N PRO A 18 -15.62 12.44 6.31
CA PRO A 18 -16.37 11.64 7.26
C PRO A 18 -17.79 11.42 6.72
N SER A 19 -18.18 10.17 6.51
CA SER A 19 -19.56 9.88 6.14
C SER A 19 -20.46 10.27 7.33
N GLN A 20 -21.46 11.10 7.07
CA GLN A 20 -22.50 11.37 8.06
C GLN A 20 -23.39 10.12 8.13
N TRP A 21 -22.94 9.11 8.88
CA TRP A 21 -23.79 7.97 9.17
C TRP A 21 -24.93 8.45 10.06
N VAL A 22 -26.16 8.24 9.60
CA VAL A 22 -27.37 8.51 10.36
C VAL A 22 -27.84 7.16 10.87
N ASP A 23 -27.90 6.98 12.19
CA ASP A 23 -28.50 5.78 12.78
C ASP A 23 -29.99 5.72 12.40
N PRO A 24 -30.43 4.74 11.59
CA PRO A 24 -31.83 4.65 11.19
C PRO A 24 -32.76 4.32 12.36
N TRP A 25 -32.23 3.89 13.52
CA TRP A 25 -32.99 3.50 14.70
C TRP A 25 -33.02 4.57 15.79
N ARG A 26 -31.97 5.40 15.90
CA ARG A 26 -31.90 6.45 16.93
C ARG A 26 -32.29 7.84 16.44
N GLY A 27 -32.30 8.09 15.13
CA GLY A 27 -32.61 9.42 14.56
C GLY A 27 -31.61 10.52 14.96
N THR A 28 -30.55 10.15 15.68
CA THR A 28 -29.46 11.02 16.07
C THR A 28 -28.34 10.90 15.06
N ARG A 29 -27.87 12.04 14.54
CA ARG A 29 -26.57 12.09 13.84
C ARG A 29 -25.51 11.82 14.89
N ASP A 30 -24.78 10.73 14.75
CA ASP A 30 -23.53 10.60 15.50
C ASP A 30 -22.63 11.78 15.10
N PRO A 31 -21.95 12.42 16.07
CA PRO A 31 -21.01 13.48 15.74
C PRO A 31 -19.99 12.90 14.78
N SER A 32 -19.82 13.54 13.62
CA SER A 32 -18.77 13.16 12.68
C SER A 32 -17.44 13.11 13.44
N PRO A 33 -16.65 12.05 13.26
CA PRO A 33 -15.31 12.03 13.84
C PRO A 33 -14.54 13.27 13.40
N PRO A 34 -13.63 13.79 14.25
CA PRO A 34 -12.84 14.95 13.89
C PRO A 34 -12.09 14.70 12.57
N PRO A 35 -11.89 15.75 11.75
CA PRO A 35 -11.19 15.61 10.49
C PRO A 35 -9.77 15.07 10.72
N GLU A 36 -9.32 14.19 9.83
CA GLU A 36 -7.93 13.71 9.85
C GLU A 36 -6.99 14.87 9.54
N THR A 37 -6.04 15.12 10.44
CA THR A 37 -5.09 16.23 10.33
C THR A 37 -3.68 15.78 9.94
N ARG A 38 -3.38 14.48 10.07
CA ARG A 38 -2.07 13.92 9.70
C ARG A 38 -1.91 13.93 8.18
N LYS A 39 -0.67 14.00 7.73
CA LYS A 39 -0.32 13.92 6.31
C LYS A 39 0.37 12.60 6.02
N PRO A 40 -0.01 11.88 4.96
CA PRO A 40 0.70 10.67 4.61
C PRO A 40 2.08 11.02 4.06
N LEU A 41 3.09 10.26 4.47
CA LEU A 41 4.43 10.28 3.86
C LEU A 41 4.54 9.21 2.77
N LEU A 42 3.92 8.06 3.00
CA LEU A 42 3.82 6.95 2.06
C LEU A 42 2.39 6.44 2.08
N TRP A 43 1.82 6.24 0.91
CA TRP A 43 0.48 5.67 0.77
C TRP A 43 0.35 4.96 -0.57
N ILE A 44 -0.61 4.04 -0.64
CA ILE A 44 -0.96 3.30 -1.83
C ILE A 44 -2.39 3.61 -2.26
N THR A 45 -2.65 3.51 -3.56
CA THR A 45 -3.99 3.66 -4.14
C THR A 45 -4.14 2.81 -5.38
N ARG A 46 -5.38 2.47 -5.71
CA ARG A 46 -5.72 1.89 -7.01
C ARG A 46 -5.95 2.98 -8.04
N ASP A 47 -5.47 2.75 -9.26
CA ASP A 47 -5.77 3.50 -10.48
C ASP A 47 -6.07 2.50 -11.60
N GLY A 48 -7.35 2.21 -11.80
CA GLY A 48 -7.77 1.03 -12.58
C GLY A 48 -7.29 -0.26 -11.90
N HIS A 49 -6.61 -1.11 -12.67
CA HIS A 49 -6.02 -2.35 -12.18
C HIS A 49 -4.68 -2.16 -11.46
N ASP A 50 -4.03 -0.99 -11.60
CA ASP A 50 -2.73 -0.74 -11.00
C ASP A 50 -2.86 -0.42 -9.51
N LEU A 51 -1.97 -0.98 -8.70
CA LEU A 51 -1.68 -0.48 -7.36
C LEU A 51 -0.43 0.40 -7.41
N LEU A 52 -0.57 1.65 -7.03
CA LEU A 52 0.50 2.64 -7.03
C LEU A 52 0.96 2.95 -5.61
N LEU A 53 2.27 3.06 -5.38
CA LEU A 53 2.88 3.66 -4.18
C LEU A 53 3.25 5.11 -4.47
N ILE A 54 2.79 6.03 -3.64
CA ILE A 54 3.05 7.47 -3.75
C ILE A 54 4.09 7.87 -2.70
N ASN A 55 5.11 8.61 -3.13
CA ASN A 55 6.12 9.19 -2.26
C ASN A 55 5.78 10.64 -1.89
N GLU A 56 5.21 10.89 -0.70
CA GLU A 56 5.01 12.25 -0.15
C GLU A 56 5.96 12.57 1.01
N THR A 57 7.07 11.84 1.12
CA THR A 57 8.06 12.04 2.20
C THR A 57 8.72 13.42 2.13
N GLY A 58 8.77 14.04 0.96
CA GLY A 58 9.55 15.26 0.72
C GLY A 58 11.03 14.99 0.44
N GLU A 59 11.45 13.72 0.32
CA GLU A 59 12.77 13.30 -0.13
C GLU A 59 12.69 12.22 -1.22
N THR A 60 13.78 12.01 -1.94
CA THR A 60 13.87 10.93 -2.92
C THR A 60 14.01 9.58 -2.21
N LEU A 61 13.17 8.61 -2.54
CA LEU A 61 13.38 7.23 -2.12
C LEU A 61 14.49 6.64 -2.97
N THR A 62 15.59 6.24 -2.34
CA THR A 62 16.74 5.60 -3.00
C THR A 62 16.30 4.32 -3.72
N ARG A 63 15.41 3.53 -3.10
CA ARG A 63 14.90 2.29 -3.68
C ARG A 63 13.50 1.98 -3.20
N VAL A 64 12.67 1.45 -4.10
CA VAL A 64 11.37 0.84 -3.80
C VAL A 64 11.35 -0.54 -4.43
N GLN A 65 11.15 -1.59 -3.63
CA GLN A 65 10.91 -2.93 -4.13
C GLN A 65 9.52 -3.39 -3.71
N ALA A 66 8.83 -4.11 -4.58
CA ALA A 66 7.52 -4.67 -4.31
C ALA A 66 7.47 -6.14 -4.69
N ARG A 67 6.89 -6.97 -3.83
CA ARG A 67 6.66 -8.39 -4.09
C ARG A 67 5.21 -8.72 -3.76
N SER A 68 4.56 -9.42 -4.66
CA SER A 68 3.19 -9.91 -4.48
C SER A 68 3.25 -11.30 -3.87
N ASP A 69 2.33 -11.56 -2.96
CA ASP A 69 2.07 -12.88 -2.41
C ASP A 69 0.56 -13.14 -2.42
N GLY A 70 0.16 -14.38 -2.19
CA GLY A 70 -1.25 -14.69 -2.08
C GLY A 70 -1.54 -16.16 -1.91
N PHE A 71 -2.81 -16.46 -1.74
CA PHE A 71 -3.30 -17.83 -1.71
C PHE A 71 -4.77 -17.91 -2.14
N GLN A 72 -5.16 -19.10 -2.57
CA GLN A 72 -6.56 -19.48 -2.75
C GLN A 72 -6.87 -20.68 -1.87
N THR A 73 -8.04 -20.66 -1.24
CA THR A 73 -8.60 -21.82 -0.55
C THR A 73 -9.49 -22.58 -1.52
N LEU A 74 -9.18 -23.85 -1.75
CA LEU A 74 -9.97 -24.80 -2.54
C LEU A 74 -10.42 -25.93 -1.60
N ASP A 75 -11.57 -25.73 -0.96
CA ASP A 75 -12.10 -26.61 0.09
C ASP A 75 -11.07 -26.87 1.21
N ASP A 76 -10.53 -28.09 1.29
CA ASP A 76 -9.56 -28.51 2.30
C ASP A 76 -8.09 -28.19 1.93
N GLU A 77 -7.85 -27.61 0.75
CA GLU A 77 -6.51 -27.30 0.24
C GLU A 77 -6.27 -25.79 0.16
N VAL A 78 -5.03 -25.37 0.46
CA VAL A 78 -4.56 -24.00 0.28
C VAL A 78 -3.49 -24.02 -0.81
N MET A 79 -3.76 -23.33 -1.91
CA MET A 79 -2.79 -23.12 -2.97
C MET A 79 -2.13 -21.76 -2.76
N SER A 80 -0.86 -21.74 -2.36
CA SER A 80 -0.07 -20.51 -2.28
C SER A 80 0.35 -20.05 -3.66
N ILE A 81 0.14 -18.77 -3.95
CA ILE A 81 0.71 -18.09 -5.10
C ILE A 81 1.94 -17.35 -4.60
N THR A 82 3.11 -17.89 -4.90
CA THR A 82 4.35 -17.13 -4.91
C THR A 82 4.70 -16.86 -6.36
N GLU A 83 4.69 -15.60 -6.77
CA GLU A 83 5.11 -15.27 -8.12
C GLU A 83 6.60 -15.60 -8.28
N ALA A 84 6.92 -16.50 -9.20
CA ALA A 84 8.30 -16.91 -9.53
C ALA A 84 9.09 -15.84 -10.33
N GLY A 85 8.57 -14.62 -10.43
CA GLY A 85 9.11 -13.53 -11.23
C GLY A 85 9.62 -12.37 -10.38
N HIS A 86 10.63 -11.67 -10.87
CA HIS A 86 11.13 -10.44 -10.24
C HIS A 86 9.97 -9.46 -10.08
N GLY A 87 9.64 -9.13 -8.82
CA GLY A 87 8.72 -8.06 -8.48
C GLY A 87 9.22 -6.70 -8.98
N TYR A 88 8.56 -5.61 -8.58
CA TYR A 88 8.97 -4.29 -9.01
C TYR A 88 10.23 -3.83 -8.25
N ASP A 89 11.12 -3.12 -8.94
CA ASP A 89 12.33 -2.53 -8.35
C ASP A 89 12.61 -1.17 -9.02
N TYR A 90 12.34 -0.10 -8.29
CA TYR A 90 12.57 1.27 -8.71
C TYR A 90 13.71 1.90 -7.92
N ARG A 91 14.43 2.82 -8.56
CA ARG A 91 15.45 3.66 -7.94
C ARG A 91 15.09 5.12 -8.11
N ASP A 92 15.56 5.93 -7.16
CA ASP A 92 15.47 7.39 -7.22
C ASP A 92 14.04 7.92 -7.45
N VAL A 93 13.08 7.39 -6.69
CA VAL A 93 11.67 7.82 -6.77
C VAL A 93 11.53 9.19 -6.11
N ALA A 94 11.37 10.22 -6.93
CA ALA A 94 11.28 11.61 -6.48
C ALA A 94 10.06 11.87 -5.57
N PRO A 95 10.09 12.90 -4.72
CA PRO A 95 8.90 13.36 -3.99
C PRO A 95 7.78 13.73 -4.97
N GLY A 96 6.55 13.37 -4.62
CA GLY A 96 5.35 13.57 -5.44
C GLY A 96 5.12 12.49 -6.49
N ASN A 97 6.11 11.66 -6.81
CA ASN A 97 5.95 10.62 -7.82
C ASN A 97 5.25 9.39 -7.25
N ALA A 98 4.53 8.70 -8.12
CA ALA A 98 3.94 7.39 -7.86
C ALA A 98 4.60 6.31 -8.73
N VAL A 99 4.75 5.11 -8.18
CA VAL A 99 5.28 3.94 -8.90
C VAL A 99 4.34 2.75 -8.77
N LYS A 100 4.17 1.98 -9.84
CA LYS A 100 3.34 0.76 -9.82
C LYS A 100 4.04 -0.33 -9.01
N VAL A 101 3.36 -0.83 -7.98
CA VAL A 101 3.86 -1.84 -7.04
C VAL A 101 3.06 -3.14 -7.09
N ASP A 102 1.87 -3.12 -7.68
CA ASP A 102 1.14 -4.33 -8.05
C ASP A 102 0.10 -4.07 -9.15
N GLU A 103 -0.57 -5.13 -9.58
CA GLU A 103 -1.73 -5.09 -10.47
C GLU A 103 -2.75 -6.14 -10.04
N TYR A 104 -4.03 -5.77 -10.04
CA TYR A 104 -5.14 -6.68 -9.71
C TYR A 104 -6.24 -6.59 -10.76
N ASP A 105 -6.65 -7.74 -11.27
CA ASP A 105 -7.77 -7.90 -12.18
C ASP A 105 -9.08 -8.05 -11.40
N ASP A 106 -10.06 -7.17 -11.68
CA ASP A 106 -11.32 -7.11 -10.95
C ASP A 106 -12.29 -8.27 -11.27
N TYR A 107 -11.88 -9.24 -12.08
CA TYR A 107 -12.66 -10.43 -12.42
C TYR A 107 -11.99 -11.72 -11.96
N TYR A 108 -10.72 -11.93 -12.32
CA TYR A 108 -10.00 -13.17 -12.06
C TYR A 108 -9.42 -13.26 -10.64
N ASP A 109 -9.07 -12.12 -10.04
CA ASP A 109 -8.46 -12.13 -8.70
C ASP A 109 -9.49 -12.22 -7.58
N LEU A 110 -10.78 -12.13 -7.90
CA LEU A 110 -11.85 -12.06 -6.92
C LEU A 110 -11.85 -13.26 -5.97
N ASP A 111 -11.41 -14.45 -6.37
CA ASP A 111 -11.39 -15.63 -5.50
C ASP A 111 -10.05 -15.86 -4.78
N PHE A 112 -9.09 -14.95 -4.96
CA PHE A 112 -7.79 -14.99 -4.31
C PHE A 112 -7.71 -14.01 -3.16
N VAL A 113 -6.99 -14.40 -2.11
CA VAL A 113 -6.49 -13.47 -1.09
C VAL A 113 -5.07 -13.12 -1.48
N LEU A 114 -4.85 -11.85 -1.85
CA LEU A 114 -3.57 -11.37 -2.36
C LEU A 114 -3.00 -10.35 -1.38
N GLY A 115 -1.69 -10.40 -1.19
CA GLY A 115 -0.92 -9.50 -0.35
C GLY A 115 0.25 -8.87 -1.09
N LEU A 116 0.90 -7.96 -0.38
CA LEU A 116 1.97 -7.13 -0.90
C LEU A 116 3.02 -6.95 0.19
N THR A 117 4.28 -7.15 -0.18
CA THR A 117 5.43 -6.74 0.62
C THR A 117 6.14 -5.60 -0.09
N LEU A 118 6.28 -4.47 0.59
CA LEU A 118 7.01 -3.30 0.11
C LEU A 118 8.31 -3.13 0.89
N ARG A 119 9.43 -2.92 0.19
CA ARG A 119 10.68 -2.48 0.80
C ARG A 119 11.03 -1.09 0.29
N VAL A 120 11.07 -0.12 1.20
CA VAL A 120 11.35 1.29 0.88
C VAL A 120 12.63 1.71 1.57
N THR A 121 13.53 2.36 0.82
CA THR A 121 14.79 2.88 1.36
C THR A 121 14.94 4.36 1.03
N SER A 122 15.29 5.18 2.02
CA SER A 122 15.63 6.59 1.85
C SER A 122 16.62 7.04 2.93
N ALA A 123 17.17 8.25 2.79
CA ALA A 123 18.15 8.78 3.71
C ALA A 123 17.59 8.96 5.13
N ARG A 124 16.36 9.50 5.27
CA ARG A 124 15.77 9.79 6.58
C ARG A 124 14.97 8.62 7.15
N LEU A 125 14.28 7.83 6.31
CA LEU A 125 13.49 6.68 6.79
C LEU A 125 14.36 5.44 7.06
N GLY A 126 15.61 5.42 6.58
CA GLY A 126 16.41 4.21 6.58
C GLY A 126 15.82 3.19 5.61
N CYS A 127 15.75 1.92 6.04
CA CYS A 127 15.14 0.84 5.28
C CYS A 127 13.92 0.30 6.04
N LEU A 128 12.76 0.35 5.39
CA LEU A 128 11.49 -0.13 5.93
C LEU A 128 10.96 -1.28 5.07
N GLU A 129 10.50 -2.34 5.72
CA GLU A 129 9.62 -3.35 5.15
C GLU A 129 8.19 -3.08 5.63
N ILE A 130 7.25 -3.03 4.69
CA ILE A 130 5.88 -2.60 4.93
C ILE A 130 4.94 -3.68 4.39
N PHE A 131 4.02 -4.10 5.24
CA PHE A 131 3.05 -5.16 4.94
C PHE A 131 1.63 -4.61 5.08
N PRO A 132 1.03 -4.13 3.99
CA PRO A 132 -0.41 -3.93 3.94
C PRO A 132 -1.16 -5.23 4.18
N PRO A 133 -2.36 -5.19 4.81
CA PRO A 133 -3.12 -6.40 5.05
C PRO A 133 -3.54 -7.02 3.70
N PRO A 134 -3.35 -8.35 3.53
CA PRO A 134 -3.83 -9.03 2.35
C PRO A 134 -5.36 -8.95 2.29
N ALA A 135 -5.91 -8.92 1.08
CA ALA A 135 -7.33 -8.76 0.85
C ALA A 135 -7.82 -9.60 -0.33
N LYS A 136 -9.10 -9.99 -0.25
CA LYS A 136 -9.78 -10.71 -1.33
C LYS A 136 -9.86 -9.80 -2.55
N GLY A 137 -9.37 -10.27 -3.70
CA GLY A 137 -9.31 -9.45 -4.92
C GLY A 137 -8.18 -8.42 -4.95
N GLY A 138 -7.17 -8.51 -4.07
CA GLY A 138 -6.02 -7.60 -4.07
C GLY A 138 -6.04 -6.56 -2.97
N VAL A 139 -4.86 -6.01 -2.67
CA VAL A 139 -4.69 -4.92 -1.71
C VAL A 139 -5.43 -3.66 -2.20
N HIS A 140 -6.01 -2.93 -1.24
CA HIS A 140 -6.72 -1.67 -1.49
C HIS A 140 -5.87 -0.46 -1.12
N GLY A 141 -6.33 0.74 -1.50
CA GLY A 141 -5.69 1.98 -1.11
C GLY A 141 -5.65 2.16 0.41
N ALA A 142 -4.49 2.58 0.91
CA ALA A 142 -4.23 2.78 2.33
C ALA A 142 -3.07 3.76 2.53
N VAL A 143 -3.11 4.54 3.60
CA VAL A 143 -1.91 5.22 4.08
C VAL A 143 -1.00 4.19 4.73
N LEU A 144 0.28 4.21 4.41
CA LEU A 144 1.28 3.28 4.95
C LEU A 144 2.00 3.89 6.15
N LEU A 145 2.42 5.15 6.02
CA LEU A 145 3.16 5.89 7.01
C LEU A 145 2.67 7.34 7.07
N TRP A 146 2.41 7.84 8.28
CA TRP A 146 2.03 9.22 8.56
C TRP A 146 3.26 10.08 8.88
N ASP A 147 3.12 11.40 8.76
CA ASP A 147 4.11 12.40 9.16
C ASP A 147 4.42 12.38 10.66
N THR A 148 3.52 11.84 11.47
CA THR A 148 3.71 11.56 12.89
C THR A 148 4.64 10.38 13.16
N GLY A 149 5.02 9.61 12.14
CA GLY A 149 5.75 8.35 12.25
C GLY A 149 4.87 7.14 12.59
N GLU A 150 3.57 7.34 12.78
CA GLU A 150 2.61 6.25 12.99
C GLU A 150 2.38 5.50 11.68
N SER A 151 2.20 4.18 11.76
CA SER A 151 1.76 3.39 10.61
C SER A 151 0.28 3.61 10.31
N GLY A 152 -0.10 3.29 9.08
CA GLY A 152 -1.50 3.22 8.68
C GLY A 152 -2.32 2.21 9.49
N LYS A 153 -3.63 2.35 9.39
CA LYS A 153 -4.56 1.40 10.04
C LYS A 153 -4.32 -0.02 9.51
N ARG A 154 -3.92 -0.93 10.41
CA ARG A 154 -3.61 -2.35 10.12
C ARG A 154 -2.41 -2.53 9.17
N ILE A 155 -1.54 -1.54 9.07
CA ILE A 155 -0.27 -1.64 8.35
C ILE A 155 0.82 -2.04 9.33
N SER A 156 1.53 -3.12 9.03
CA SER A 156 2.77 -3.47 9.73
C SER A 156 3.95 -2.81 9.04
N VAL A 157 4.86 -2.24 9.82
CA VAL A 157 6.09 -1.59 9.34
C VAL A 157 7.22 -2.06 10.24
N ASP A 158 8.21 -2.71 9.64
CA ASP A 158 9.39 -3.21 10.32
C ASP A 158 10.65 -2.60 9.69
N PRO A 159 11.73 -2.40 10.45
CA PRO A 159 13.02 -2.13 9.83
C PRO A 159 13.42 -3.34 8.99
N CYS A 160 14.02 -3.09 7.81
CA CYS A 160 14.55 -4.20 7.02
C CYS A 160 15.53 -5.03 7.85
N GLU A 161 15.43 -6.35 7.78
CA GLU A 161 16.46 -7.22 8.34
C GLU A 161 17.82 -6.85 7.71
N ALA A 162 18.85 -6.75 8.56
CA ALA A 162 20.22 -6.66 8.09
C ALA A 162 20.53 -7.94 7.33
N PHE A 163 21.16 -7.84 6.16
CA PHE A 163 21.71 -9.04 5.53
C PHE A 163 22.77 -9.59 6.49
N ASP A 164 22.54 -10.79 7.02
CA ASP A 164 23.65 -11.59 7.53
C ASP A 164 24.59 -11.80 6.34
N GLU A 165 25.76 -11.17 6.40
CA GLU A 165 26.85 -11.44 5.45
C GLU A 165 27.34 -12.87 5.71
N ASP A 166 26.88 -13.82 4.88
CA ASP A 166 27.51 -15.14 4.76
C ASP A 166 28.94 -15.04 4.17
#